data_AF-A0A2V9P6H6-F1
#
_entry.id   AF-A0A2V9P6H6-F1
#
_cell.length_a   1.000
_cell.length_b   1.000
_cell.length_c   1.000
_cell.angle_alpha   90.00
_cell.angle_beta   90.00
_cell.angle_gamma   90.00
#
_symmetry.space_group_name_H-M   'P 1'
#
loop_
_entity.id
_entity.type
_entity.pdbx_description
1 polymer ?
#
loop_
_entity_poly.entity_id
_entity_poly.type
_entity_poly.pdbx_seq_one_letter_code
_entity_poly.pdbx_strand_id
1 'polypeptide(L)'
;PEIATVAQKRQLAKSYGAHAVDMEAAAVARAAQAHNLPFIAVKAISDRMDFELPEMMRFIRNGSFQTTNFALHVAIRPWLWFRVFRLARNTKIASENLCAWLRESALTNTIVSGTQARAGTPVPPPSELR
;
A
#
# COMPACT_ATOMS: atom_id res chain seq x y z
N PRO A 1 -9.77 10.70 -3.37
CA PRO A 1 -10.32 10.87 -1.99
C PRO A 1 -9.24 10.63 -0.94
N GLU A 2 -9.10 11.55 0.00
CA GLU A 2 -8.15 11.44 1.11
C GLU A 2 -8.58 10.34 2.09
N ILE A 3 -7.71 9.36 2.33
CA ILE A 3 -7.93 8.29 3.32
C ILE A 3 -6.77 8.35 4.29
N ALA A 4 -6.76 9.36 5.16
CA ALA A 4 -5.63 9.60 6.06
C ALA A 4 -5.99 9.33 7.53
N THR A 5 -7.21 9.69 7.95
CA THR A 5 -7.61 9.57 9.35
C THR A 5 -7.98 8.13 9.73
N VAL A 6 -7.79 7.78 11.00
CA VAL A 6 -8.20 6.47 11.54
C VAL A 6 -9.69 6.21 11.31
N ALA A 7 -10.52 7.25 11.41
CA ALA A 7 -11.95 7.17 11.14
C ALA A 7 -12.26 6.79 9.68
N GLN A 8 -11.61 7.44 8.71
CA GLN A 8 -11.77 7.12 7.29
C GLN A 8 -11.27 5.71 6.97
N LYS A 9 -10.09 5.32 7.48
CA LYS A 9 -9.54 3.96 7.31
C LYS A 9 -10.52 2.90 7.86
N ARG A 10 -11.09 3.13 9.05
CA ARG A 10 -12.06 2.21 9.69
C ARG A 10 -13.39 2.17 8.93
N GLN A 11 -13.85 3.30 8.39
CA GLN A 11 -15.06 3.35 7.57
C GLN A 11 -14.87 2.57 6.27
N LEU A 12 -13.74 2.75 5.57
CA LEU A 12 -13.43 1.94 4.39
C LEU A 12 -13.32 0.45 4.70
N ALA A 13 -12.68 0.08 5.81
CA ALA A 13 -12.60 -1.32 6.24
C ALA A 13 -13.99 -1.92 6.46
N LYS A 14 -14.91 -1.18 7.09
CA LYS A 14 -16.30 -1.62 7.30
C LYS A 14 -17.12 -1.67 6.00
N SER A 15 -16.99 -0.66 5.14
CA SER A 15 -17.79 -0.54 3.92
C SER A 15 -17.37 -1.52 2.82
N TYR A 16 -16.08 -1.85 2.74
CA TYR A 16 -15.52 -2.68 1.66
C TYR A 16 -14.97 -4.03 2.12
N GLY A 17 -15.01 -4.34 3.42
CA GLY A 17 -14.34 -5.53 3.98
C GLY A 17 -12.81 -5.51 3.76
N ALA A 18 -12.25 -4.32 3.55
CA ALA A 18 -10.87 -4.16 3.09
C ALA A 18 -9.89 -4.40 4.25
N HIS A 19 -8.95 -5.35 4.06
CA HIS A 19 -7.86 -5.63 5.01
C HIS A 19 -6.67 -4.66 4.85
N ALA A 20 -6.55 -4.00 3.69
CA ALA A 20 -5.50 -3.04 3.38
C ALA A 20 -5.98 -2.03 2.33
N VAL A 21 -5.40 -0.84 2.33
CA VAL A 21 -5.62 0.19 1.30
C VAL A 21 -4.40 0.24 0.39
N ASP A 22 -4.63 0.26 -0.90
CA ASP A 22 -3.61 0.42 -1.92
C ASP A 22 -3.95 1.61 -2.81
N MET A 23 -2.94 2.41 -3.10
CA MET A 23 -3.11 3.67 -3.82
C MET A 23 -2.72 3.56 -5.29
N GLU A 24 -1.94 2.54 -5.68
CA GLU A 24 -1.30 2.53 -7.01
C GLU A 24 -1.55 1.24 -7.80
N ALA A 25 -1.60 0.06 -7.15
CA ALA A 25 -1.60 -1.20 -7.89
C ALA A 25 -2.88 -1.39 -8.73
N ALA A 26 -4.00 -0.77 -8.35
CA ALA A 26 -5.22 -0.80 -9.16
C ALA A 26 -5.04 -0.13 -10.54
N ALA A 27 -4.27 0.96 -10.63
CA ALA A 27 -3.98 1.61 -11.91
C ALA A 27 -3.04 0.74 -12.76
N VAL A 28 -2.02 0.15 -12.14
CA VAL A 28 -1.06 -0.75 -12.81
C VAL A 28 -1.77 -2.01 -13.33
N ALA A 29 -2.68 -2.60 -12.54
CA ALA A 29 -3.44 -3.78 -12.95
C ALA A 29 -4.31 -3.52 -14.19
N ARG A 30 -4.95 -2.35 -14.27
CA ARG A 30 -5.72 -1.95 -15.46
C ARG A 30 -4.84 -1.81 -16.70
N ALA A 31 -3.65 -1.22 -16.55
CA ALA A 31 -2.69 -1.12 -17.65
C ALA A 31 -2.22 -2.51 -18.11
N ALA A 32 -1.86 -3.39 -17.19
CA ALA A 32 -1.47 -4.77 -17.52
C ALA A 32 -2.59 -5.53 -18.24
N GLN A 33 -3.83 -5.40 -17.78
CA GLN A 33 -5.00 -6.00 -18.43
C GLN A 33 -5.20 -5.48 -19.85
N ALA A 34 -5.08 -4.16 -20.07
CA ALA A 34 -5.21 -3.56 -21.41
C ALA A 34 -4.15 -4.09 -22.40
N HIS A 35 -3.01 -4.57 -21.91
CA HIS A 35 -1.92 -5.14 -22.70
C HIS A 35 -1.84 -6.68 -22.63
N ASN A 36 -2.82 -7.35 -22.03
CA ASN A 36 -2.85 -8.81 -21.83
C ASN A 36 -1.59 -9.36 -21.11
N LEU A 37 -1.06 -8.61 -20.15
CA LEU A 37 0.11 -9.00 -19.37
C LEU A 37 -0.29 -9.62 -18.03
N PRO A 38 0.35 -10.72 -17.59
CA PRO A 38 0.15 -11.23 -16.25
C PRO A 38 0.64 -10.21 -15.21
N PHE A 39 -0.17 -9.98 -14.17
CA PHE A 39 0.13 -9.02 -13.12
C PHE A 39 -0.12 -9.62 -11.73
N ILE A 40 0.88 -9.51 -10.86
CA ILE A 40 0.80 -9.88 -9.44
C ILE A 40 1.31 -8.70 -8.62
N ALA A 41 0.57 -8.32 -7.58
CA ALA A 41 0.99 -7.33 -6.60
C ALA A 41 1.22 -8.00 -5.24
N VAL A 42 2.44 -7.94 -4.74
CA VAL A 42 2.78 -8.38 -3.37
C VAL A 42 2.97 -7.15 -2.51
N LYS A 43 2.24 -7.09 -1.40
CA LYS A 43 2.20 -5.92 -0.51
C LYS A 43 2.64 -6.33 0.89
N ALA A 44 3.65 -5.64 1.41
CA ALA A 44 4.04 -5.74 2.80
C ALA A 44 3.44 -4.56 3.57
N ILE A 45 2.73 -4.85 4.65
CA ILE A 45 2.06 -3.83 5.47
C ILE A 45 3.07 -3.24 6.45
N SER A 46 3.41 -1.97 6.29
CA SER A 46 4.37 -1.24 7.13
C SER A 46 3.72 -0.52 8.31
N ASP A 47 2.46 -0.12 8.21
CA ASP A 47 1.73 0.58 9.27
C ASP A 47 0.40 -0.09 9.62
N ARG A 48 0.04 -0.01 10.91
CA ARG A 48 -1.25 -0.48 11.42
C ARG A 48 -2.31 0.62 11.23
N MET A 49 -3.59 0.25 11.21
CA MET A 49 -4.71 1.19 11.03
C MET A 49 -4.69 2.40 11.99
N ASP A 50 -4.11 2.25 13.18
CA ASP A 50 -4.00 3.26 14.24
C ASP A 50 -2.81 4.23 14.06
N PHE A 51 -2.05 4.06 12.97
CA PHE A 51 -0.92 4.92 12.68
C PHE A 51 -1.33 6.16 11.88
N GLU A 52 -1.31 7.31 12.55
CA GLU A 52 -1.48 8.64 11.94
C GLU A 52 -0.15 9.38 11.89
N LEU A 53 0.32 9.64 10.67
CA LEU A 53 1.33 10.65 10.41
C LEU A 53 0.66 12.02 10.34
N PRO A 54 1.36 13.10 10.75
CA PRO A 54 0.88 14.46 10.46
C PRO A 54 0.63 14.59 8.96
N GLU A 55 -0.44 15.29 8.58
CA GLU A 55 -0.99 15.38 7.21
C GLU A 55 0.11 15.36 6.13
N MET A 56 0.48 14.17 5.66
CA MET A 56 1.61 14.01 4.73
C MET A 56 1.32 14.66 3.37
N MET A 57 0.04 14.76 3.03
CA MET A 57 -0.43 15.37 1.80
C MET A 57 -0.01 16.83 1.67
N ARG A 58 0.17 17.57 2.78
CA ARG A 58 0.66 18.96 2.73
C ARG A 58 2.09 19.06 2.17
N PHE A 59 2.83 17.96 2.19
CA PHE A 59 4.18 17.86 1.64
C PHE A 59 4.19 17.28 0.22
N ILE A 60 3.05 17.00 -0.40
CA ILE A 60 3.01 16.60 -1.81
C ILE A 60 2.76 17.84 -2.66
N ARG A 61 3.70 18.16 -3.56
CA ARG A 61 3.51 19.19 -4.59
C ARG A 61 3.84 18.61 -5.96
N ASN A 62 2.92 18.80 -6.91
CA ASN A 62 3.07 18.34 -8.29
C ASN A 62 3.42 16.83 -8.40
N GLY A 63 2.81 16.00 -7.54
CA GLY A 63 3.10 14.56 -7.48
C GLY A 63 4.44 14.18 -6.83
N SER A 64 5.26 15.16 -6.42
CA SER A 64 6.52 14.94 -5.72
C SER A 64 6.37 15.14 -4.21
N PHE A 65 6.91 14.23 -3.41
CA PHE A 65 6.95 14.37 -1.96
C PHE A 65 8.13 15.27 -1.55
N GLN A 66 7.83 16.36 -0.84
CA GLN A 66 8.78 17.35 -0.35
C GLN A 66 9.46 16.86 0.94
N THR A 67 10.38 15.90 0.80
CA THR A 67 11.10 15.27 1.91
C THR A 67 11.76 16.29 2.82
N THR A 68 12.37 17.35 2.28
CA THR A 68 13.07 18.39 3.06
C THR A 68 12.12 19.15 3.99
N ASN A 69 10.97 19.58 3.49
CA ASN A 69 9.98 20.33 4.28
C ASN A 69 9.34 19.44 5.35
N PHE A 70 9.11 18.17 5.03
CA PHE A 70 8.65 17.18 6.00
C PHE A 70 9.71 16.94 7.10
N ALA A 71 10.98 16.75 6.71
CA ALA A 71 12.06 16.51 7.66
C ALA A 71 12.23 17.69 8.62
N LEU A 72 12.20 18.94 8.12
CA LEU A 72 12.26 20.14 8.97
C LEU A 72 11.05 20.21 9.92
N HIS A 73 9.85 19.93 9.41
CA HIS A 73 8.62 19.92 10.21
C HIS A 73 8.65 18.89 11.34
N VAL A 74 9.25 17.73 11.09
CA VAL A 74 9.45 16.67 12.09
C VAL A 74 10.56 17.07 13.07
N ALA A 75 11.68 17.63 12.60
CA ALA A 75 12.83 18.00 13.43
C ALA A 75 12.45 19.00 14.55
N ILE A 76 11.56 19.95 14.28
CA ILE A 76 11.11 20.93 15.28
C ILE A 76 10.03 20.39 16.25
N ARG A 77 9.62 19.12 16.14
CA ARG A 77 8.54 18.49 16.92
C ARG A 77 8.97 17.16 17.52
N PRO A 78 9.63 17.16 18.69
CA PRO A 78 10.22 15.94 19.27
C PRO A 78 9.21 14.82 19.56
N TRP A 79 7.93 15.13 19.79
CA TRP A 79 6.89 14.09 19.96
C TRP A 79 6.57 13.32 18.68
N LEU A 80 6.82 13.90 17.50
CA LEU A 80 6.65 13.22 16.21
C LEU A 80 7.77 12.22 15.94
N TRP A 81 8.95 12.39 16.55
CA TRP A 81 10.11 11.53 16.31
C TRP A 81 9.81 10.08 16.64
N PHE A 82 9.13 9.81 17.75
CA PHE A 82 8.71 8.45 18.11
C PHE A 82 7.77 7.83 17.06
N ARG A 83 6.85 8.63 16.49
CA ARG A 83 5.93 8.15 15.44
C ARG A 83 6.69 7.84 14.15
N VAL A 84 7.53 8.76 13.69
CA VAL A 84 8.33 8.59 12.47
C VAL A 84 9.33 7.46 12.62
N PHE A 85 9.99 7.33 13.76
CA PHE A 85 10.91 6.23 14.03
C PHE A 85 10.18 4.88 14.02
N ARG A 86 8.98 4.80 14.63
CA ARG A 86 8.17 3.59 14.60
C ARG A 86 7.76 3.21 13.18
N LEU A 87 7.36 4.18 12.35
CA LEU A 87 7.09 3.94 10.93
C LEU A 87 8.33 3.44 10.21
N ALA A 88 9.47 4.12 10.38
CA ALA A 88 10.71 3.78 9.70
C ALA A 88 11.14 2.34 10.05
N ARG A 89 11.07 1.98 11.33
CA ARG A 89 11.37 0.61 11.80
C ARG A 89 10.42 -0.42 11.18
N ASN A 90 9.11 -0.17 11.22
CA ASN A 90 8.15 -1.12 10.68
C ASN A 90 8.25 -1.23 9.16
N THR A 91 8.55 -0.12 8.46
CA THR A 91 8.82 -0.10 7.02
C THR A 91 10.06 -0.93 6.67
N LYS A 92 11.13 -0.79 7.47
CA LYS A 92 12.34 -1.60 7.31
C LYS A 92 12.03 -3.10 7.47
N ILE A 93 11.34 -3.48 8.55
CA ILE A 93 10.96 -4.89 8.80
C ILE A 93 10.07 -5.42 7.66
N ALA A 94 9.07 -4.64 7.23
CA ALA A 94 8.19 -5.02 6.14
C ALA A 94 8.97 -5.23 4.83
N SER A 95 9.92 -4.35 4.53
CA SER A 95 10.78 -4.47 3.35
C SER A 95 11.72 -5.67 3.43
N GLU A 96 12.34 -5.93 4.58
CA GLU A 96 13.23 -7.07 4.78
C GLU A 96 12.46 -8.39 4.62
N ASN A 97 11.28 -8.50 5.23
CA ASN A 97 10.40 -9.66 5.09
C ASN A 97 9.94 -9.86 3.65
N LEU A 98 9.58 -8.78 2.95
CA LEU A 98 9.21 -8.84 1.54
C LEU A 98 10.36 -9.34 0.67
N CYS A 99 11.57 -8.82 0.88
CA CYS A 99 12.76 -9.26 0.16
C CYS A 99 13.11 -10.72 0.45
N ALA A 100 12.98 -11.16 1.71
CA ALA A 100 13.20 -12.56 2.09
C ALA A 100 12.20 -13.48 1.39
N TRP A 101 10.91 -13.14 1.45
CA TRP A 101 9.86 -13.92 0.79
C TRP A 101 10.01 -13.95 -0.73
N LEU A 102 10.38 -12.83 -1.36
CA LEU A 102 10.63 -12.78 -2.81
C LEU A 102 11.82 -13.65 -3.21
N ARG A 103 12.90 -13.64 -2.43
CA ARG A 103 14.06 -14.51 -2.68
C ARG A 103 13.68 -15.98 -2.59
N GLU A 104 12.98 -16.36 -1.52
CA GLU A 104 12.49 -17.74 -1.35
C GLU A 104 11.55 -18.15 -2.50
N SER A 105 10.57 -17.30 -2.81
CA SER A 105 9.57 -17.60 -3.84
C SER A 105 10.16 -17.65 -5.25
N ALA A 106 11.23 -16.89 -5.53
CA ALA A 106 11.98 -16.97 -6.78
C ALA A 106 12.77 -18.28 -6.89
N LEU A 107 13.32 -18.78 -5.78
CA LEU A 107 14.06 -20.05 -5.74
C LEU A 107 13.12 -21.27 -5.86
N THR A 108 11.89 -21.16 -5.33
CA THR A 108 10.91 -22.26 -5.31
C THR A 108 9.86 -22.18 -6.45
N ASN A 109 9.98 -21.19 -7.34
CA ASN A 109 9.08 -20.94 -8.48
C ASN A 109 7.58 -20.85 -8.10
N THR A 110 7.26 -20.54 -6.85
CA THR A 110 5.91 -20.62 -6.27
C THR A 110 5.00 -19.47 -6.70
N ILE A 111 5.60 -18.38 -7.20
CA ILE A 111 4.87 -17.17 -7.65
C ILE A 111 3.96 -17.48 -8.85
N VAL A 112 4.32 -18.46 -9.69
CA VAL A 112 3.62 -18.75 -10.95
C VAL A 112 2.53 -19.81 -10.78
N SER A 113 2.70 -20.77 -9.86
CA SER A 113 1.79 -21.92 -9.74
C SER A 113 0.38 -21.57 -9.25
N GLY A 114 0.22 -20.50 -8.47
CA GLY A 114 -1.10 -20.07 -7.98
C GLY A 114 -1.99 -19.38 -9.03
N THR A 115 -1.39 -18.91 -10.13
CA THR A 115 -2.09 -18.09 -11.15
C THR A 115 -2.90 -18.94 -12.12
N GLN A 116 -2.50 -20.20 -12.36
CA GLN A 116 -3.23 -21.11 -13.23
C GLN A 116 -4.52 -21.67 -12.60
N ALA A 117 -4.60 -21.76 -11.27
CA ALA A 117 -5.73 -22.41 -10.59
C ALA A 117 -7.03 -21.57 -10.53
N ARG A 118 -6.98 -20.27 -10.89
CA ARG A 118 -8.15 -19.35 -10.80
C ARG A 118 -8.42 -18.53 -12.07
N ALA A 119 -7.93 -18.95 -13.22
CA ALA A 119 -8.37 -18.39 -14.50
C ALA A 119 -9.77 -18.92 -14.83
N GLY A 120 -10.82 -18.36 -14.21
CA GLY A 120 -12.18 -18.89 -14.38
C GLY A 120 -13.37 -17.96 -14.18
N THR A 121 -13.23 -16.76 -13.62
CA THR A 121 -14.35 -15.79 -13.59
C THR A 121 -13.85 -14.34 -13.67
N PRO A 122 -14.24 -13.58 -14.70
CA PRO A 122 -14.01 -12.13 -14.73
C PRO A 122 -14.79 -11.45 -13.61
N VAL A 123 -14.16 -10.51 -12.90
CA VAL A 123 -14.86 -9.62 -11.97
C VAL A 123 -15.68 -8.61 -12.81
N PRO A 124 -17.00 -8.50 -12.61
CA PRO A 124 -17.84 -7.60 -13.41
C PRO A 124 -17.51 -6.13 -13.14
N PRO A 125 -17.72 -5.24 -14.13
CA PRO A 125 -17.43 -3.82 -13.99
C PRO A 125 -18.31 -3.14 -12.92
N PRO A 126 -17.83 -2.02 -12.32
CA PRO A 126 -18.48 -1.36 -11.18
C PRO A 126 -19.90 -0.80 -11.45
N SER A 127 -20.37 -0.81 -12.69
CA SER A 127 -21.71 -0.35 -13.07
C SER A 127 -22.84 -1.28 -12.60
N GLU A 128 -22.53 -2.47 -12.07
CA GLU A 128 -23.53 -3.46 -11.64
C GLU A 128 -23.61 -3.69 -10.12
N LEU A 129 -22.86 -2.93 -9.32
CA LEU A 129 -23.05 -2.90 -7.86
C LEU A 129 -24.05 -1.80 -7.51
N ARG A 130 -25.35 -2.12 -7.61
CA ARG A 130 -26.44 -1.37 -6.97
C ARG A 130 -26.65 -1.84 -5.54
#